data_AF-A0A1B6HD55-F1
#
_entry.id   AF-A0A1B6HD55-F1
#
_cell.length_a   1.000
_cell.length_b   1.000
_cell.length_c   1.000
_cell.angle_alpha   90.00
_cell.angle_beta   90.00
_cell.angle_gamma   90.00
#
_symmetry.space_group_name_H-M   'P 1'
#
loop_
_entity.id
_entity.type
_entity.pdbx_description
1 polymer ?
#
loop_
_entity_poly.entity_id
_entity_poly.type
_entity_poly.pdbx_seq_one_letter_code
_entity_poly.pdbx_strand_id
1 'polypeptide(L)'
;NTNLILATLPLRHDKPELDEKLSYLNSEIEHLAESEDHVFILPLHLLPRHLYTSHGLHFNNKGKEKISLMIKEIFQNIKHKISNQHRDVIRSQVAYPNI
;
A
#
# COMPACT_ATOMS: atom_id res chain seq x y z
N ASN A 1 -3.92 17.00 -7.49
CA ASN A 1 -3.26 15.69 -7.41
C ASN A 1 -3.21 15.23 -5.97
N THR A 2 -3.72 14.04 -5.69
CA THR A 2 -3.76 13.42 -4.36
C THR A 2 -3.11 12.05 -4.47
N ASN A 3 -2.14 11.73 -3.61
CA ASN A 3 -1.61 10.37 -3.52
C ASN A 3 -2.61 9.50 -2.76
N LEU A 4 -2.86 8.28 -3.25
CA LEU A 4 -3.81 7.34 -2.66
C LEU A 4 -3.06 6.13 -2.10
N ILE A 5 -3.35 5.76 -0.86
CA ILE A 5 -2.93 4.46 -0.30
C ILE A 5 -4.17 3.58 -0.24
N LEU A 6 -4.17 2.48 -0.98
CA LEU A 6 -5.27 1.54 -1.09
C LEU A 6 -4.93 0.26 -0.33
N ALA A 7 -5.76 -0.10 0.65
CA ALA A 7 -5.58 -1.32 1.41
C ALA A 7 -6.31 -2.50 0.74
N THR A 8 -5.61 -3.62 0.58
CA THR A 8 -6.25 -4.87 0.16
C THR A 8 -7.17 -5.39 1.27
N LEU A 9 -8.14 -6.22 0.93
CA LEU A 9 -9.01 -6.89 1.89
C LEU A 9 -8.21 -7.93 2.69
N PRO A 10 -8.15 -7.83 4.03
CA PRO A 10 -7.48 -8.84 4.83
C PRO A 10 -8.16 -10.21 4.69
N LEU A 11 -7.38 -11.29 4.84
CA LEU A 11 -7.94 -12.63 4.90
C LEU A 11 -8.88 -12.79 6.10
N ARG A 12 -9.88 -13.66 5.93
CA ARG A 12 -10.88 -13.97 6.95
C ARG A 12 -10.60 -15.34 7.54
N HIS A 13 -9.75 -15.38 8.55
CA HIS A 13 -9.45 -16.64 9.24
C HIS A 13 -10.63 -17.22 10.02
N ASP A 14 -11.70 -16.44 10.19
CA ASP A 14 -12.99 -16.88 10.71
C ASP A 14 -13.86 -17.58 9.65
N LYS A 15 -13.57 -17.37 8.36
CA LYS A 15 -14.32 -17.89 7.21
C LYS A 15 -13.38 -18.29 6.06
N PRO A 16 -12.62 -19.39 6.18
CA PRO A 16 -11.68 -19.84 5.16
C PRO A 16 -12.34 -20.11 3.79
N GLU A 17 -13.65 -20.39 3.77
CA GLU A 17 -14.43 -20.58 2.54
C GLU A 17 -14.48 -19.33 1.65
N LEU A 18 -14.10 -18.15 2.18
CA LEU A 18 -14.04 -16.90 1.43
C LEU A 18 -12.66 -16.62 0.84
N ASP A 19 -11.64 -17.43 1.13
CA ASP A 19 -10.25 -17.13 0.77
C ASP A 19 -10.07 -16.96 -0.74
N GLU A 20 -10.63 -17.84 -1.57
CA GLU A 20 -10.54 -17.74 -3.04
C GLU A 20 -11.14 -16.43 -3.56
N LYS A 21 -12.31 -16.04 -3.05
CA LYS A 21 -12.97 -14.79 -3.42
C LYS A 21 -12.17 -13.57 -2.96
N LEU A 22 -11.59 -13.62 -1.77
CA LEU A 22 -10.73 -12.54 -1.26
C LEU A 22 -9.45 -12.41 -2.07
N SER A 23 -8.81 -13.53 -2.43
CA SER A 23 -7.65 -13.56 -3.31
C SER A 23 -7.94 -12.92 -4.66
N TYR A 24 -9.04 -13.31 -5.31
CA TYR A 24 -9.48 -12.70 -6.57
C TYR A 24 -9.66 -11.19 -6.44
N LEU A 25 -10.43 -10.73 -5.45
CA LEU A 25 -10.67 -9.29 -5.24
C LEU A 25 -9.39 -8.51 -4.95
N ASN A 26 -8.45 -9.11 -4.20
CA ASN A 26 -7.17 -8.48 -3.90
C ASN A 26 -6.28 -8.36 -5.13
N SER A 27 -6.25 -9.39 -6.00
CA SER A 27 -5.55 -9.30 -7.28
C SER A 27 -6.12 -8.20 -8.19
N GLU A 28 -7.45 -8.05 -8.23
CA GLU A 28 -8.08 -6.95 -8.98
C GLU A 28 -7.70 -5.57 -8.41
N ILE A 29 -7.68 -5.43 -7.07
CA ILE A 29 -7.25 -4.20 -6.40
C ILE A 29 -5.80 -3.85 -6.75
N GLU A 30 -4.91 -4.84 -6.73
CA GLU A 30 -3.50 -4.66 -7.06
C GLU A 30 -3.33 -4.26 -8.53
N HIS A 31 -4.01 -4.95 -9.44
CA HIS A 31 -3.96 -4.65 -10.87
C HIS A 31 -4.42 -3.21 -11.18
N LEU A 32 -5.49 -2.74 -10.53
CA LEU A 32 -5.97 -1.36 -10.68
C LEU A 32 -4.96 -0.32 -10.14
N ALA A 33 -4.15 -0.69 -9.16
CA ALA A 33 -3.13 0.21 -8.62
C ALA A 33 -1.86 0.24 -9.49
N GLU A 34 -1.51 -0.86 -10.16
CA GLU A 34 -0.33 -0.94 -11.03
C GLU A 34 -0.38 0.05 -12.19
N SER A 35 -1.57 0.39 -12.69
CA SER A 35 -1.73 1.36 -13.77
C SER A 35 -1.55 2.82 -13.35
N GLU A 36 -1.45 3.10 -12.04
CA GLU A 36 -1.51 4.47 -11.51
C GLU A 36 -0.32 4.81 -10.62
N ASP A 37 0.56 5.69 -11.11
CA ASP A 37 1.81 6.11 -10.47
C ASP A 37 1.67 6.76 -9.07
N HIS A 38 0.46 7.19 -8.75
CA HIS A 38 0.09 7.92 -7.53
C HIS A 38 -0.73 7.07 -6.56
N VAL A 39 -0.95 5.80 -6.87
CA VAL A 39 -1.64 4.81 -6.04
C VAL A 39 -0.61 3.85 -5.44
N PHE A 40 -0.72 3.60 -4.14
CA PHE A 40 0.20 2.76 -3.39
C PHE A 40 -0.59 1.67 -2.67
N ILE A 41 -0.15 0.42 -2.77
CA ILE A 41 -0.84 -0.70 -2.12
C ILE A 41 -0.36 -0.89 -0.67
N LEU A 42 -1.32 -1.10 0.23
CA LEU A 42 -1.11 -1.61 1.58
C LEU A 42 -1.61 -3.08 1.63
N PRO A 43 -0.71 -4.09 1.52
CA PRO A 43 -1.09 -5.47 1.29
C PRO A 43 -1.48 -6.21 2.59
N LEU A 44 -2.64 -5.86 3.16
CA LEU A 44 -3.15 -6.47 4.40
C LEU A 44 -3.44 -7.97 4.28
N HIS A 45 -3.74 -8.47 3.08
CA HIS A 45 -4.05 -9.88 2.83
C HIS A 45 -2.84 -10.81 3.01
N LEU A 46 -1.62 -10.26 2.99
CA LEU A 46 -0.38 -11.00 3.24
C LEU A 46 -0.06 -11.13 4.74
N LEU A 47 -0.85 -10.50 5.62
CA LEU A 47 -0.57 -10.54 7.05
C LEU A 47 -0.87 -11.92 7.64
N PRO A 48 0.06 -12.50 8.42
CA PRO A 48 -0.13 -13.84 8.97
C PRO A 48 -1.14 -13.89 10.11
N ARG A 49 -1.74 -15.07 10.31
CA ARG A 49 -2.79 -15.36 11.31
C ARG A 49 -2.50 -14.85 12.72
N HIS A 50 -1.25 -14.87 13.17
CA HIS A 50 -0.87 -14.45 14.53
C HIS A 50 -1.00 -12.94 14.77
N LEU A 51 -1.22 -12.14 13.72
CA LEU A 51 -1.51 -10.70 13.82
C LEU A 51 -3.00 -10.39 13.98
N TYR A 52 -3.85 -11.41 13.92
CA TYR A 52 -5.30 -11.30 14.12
C TYR A 52 -5.70 -11.65 15.56
N THR A 53 -6.89 -11.23 15.97
CA THR A 53 -7.51 -11.67 17.22
C THR A 53 -7.80 -13.17 17.18
N SER A 54 -8.16 -13.75 18.33
CA SER A 54 -8.60 -15.15 18.40
C SER A 54 -9.76 -15.44 17.44
N HIS A 55 -10.65 -14.48 17.23
CA HIS A 55 -11.78 -14.61 16.30
C HIS A 55 -11.37 -14.70 14.83
N GLY A 56 -10.19 -14.19 14.43
CA GLY A 56 -9.70 -14.33 13.05
C GLY A 56 -10.17 -13.29 12.03
N LEU A 57 -10.98 -12.31 12.45
CA LEU A 57 -11.46 -11.20 11.60
C LEU A 57 -10.69 -9.89 11.82
N HIS A 58 -10.52 -9.50 13.09
CA HIS A 58 -9.90 -8.23 13.45
C HIS A 58 -8.40 -8.39 13.70
N PHE A 59 -7.62 -7.33 13.49
CA PHE A 59 -6.22 -7.29 13.92
C PHE A 59 -6.11 -7.11 15.44
N ASN A 60 -5.16 -7.83 16.04
CA ASN A 60 -4.78 -7.63 17.44
C ASN A 60 -3.80 -6.44 17.56
N ASN A 61 -3.31 -6.14 18.76
CA ASN A 61 -2.40 -5.01 18.96
C ASN A 61 -1.11 -5.11 18.14
N LYS A 62 -0.52 -6.32 18.02
CA LYS A 62 0.67 -6.56 17.17
C LYS A 62 0.35 -6.34 15.69
N GLY A 63 -0.83 -6.76 15.24
CA GLY A 63 -1.30 -6.51 13.88
C GLY A 63 -1.47 -5.02 13.58
N LYS A 64 -2.09 -4.27 14.49
CA LYS A 64 -2.26 -2.81 14.35
C LYS A 64 -0.92 -2.08 14.33
N GLU A 65 0.03 -2.50 15.16
CA GLU A 65 1.40 -1.96 15.17
C GLU A 65 2.11 -2.26 13.84
N LYS A 66 2.04 -3.50 13.35
CA LYS A 66 2.62 -3.87 12.06
C LYS A 66 2.04 -3.06 10.90
N ILE A 67 0.73 -2.87 10.87
CA ILE A 67 0.05 -2.04 9.86
C ILE A 67 0.55 -0.59 9.93
N SER A 68 0.71 -0.04 11.13
CA SER A 68 1.22 1.32 11.32
C SER A 68 2.64 1.47 10.77
N LEU A 69 3.50 0.47 10.96
CA LEU A 69 4.85 0.44 10.38
C LEU A 69 4.81 0.38 8.85
N MET A 70 3.96 -0.47 8.27
CA MET A 70 3.81 -0.56 6.81
C MET A 70 3.33 0.77 6.20
N ILE A 71 2.35 1.43 6.83
CA ILE A 71 1.89 2.77 6.40
C ILE A 71 3.04 3.77 6.46
N LYS A 72 3.83 3.77 7.54
CA LYS A 72 4.98 4.66 7.70
C LYS A 72 6.02 4.45 6.59
N GLU A 73 6.34 3.20 6.26
CA GLU A 73 7.25 2.84 5.16
C GLU A 73 6.75 3.37 3.81
N ILE A 74 5.45 3.20 3.51
CA ILE A 74 4.83 3.75 2.29
C ILE A 74 4.95 5.28 2.26
N PHE A 75 4.63 5.97 3.36
CA PHE A 75 4.76 7.42 3.45
C PHE A 75 6.19 7.91 3.20
N GLN A 76 7.19 7.20 3.73
CA GLN A 76 8.60 7.52 3.49
C GLN A 76 8.95 7.36 2.01
N ASN A 77 8.52 6.28 1.37
CA ASN A 77 8.73 6.04 -0.06
C ASN A 77 8.09 7.13 -0.94
N ILE A 78 6.86 7.53 -0.62
CA ILE A 78 6.17 8.64 -1.31
C ILE A 78 6.98 9.93 -1.18
N LYS A 79 7.44 10.27 0.03
CA LYS A 79 8.25 11.47 0.27
C LYS A 79 9.55 11.46 -0.53
N HIS A 80 10.21 10.30 -0.61
CA HIS A 80 11.41 10.12 -1.43
C HIS A 80 11.13 10.29 -2.93
N LYS A 81 10.04 9.71 -3.45
CA LYS A 81 9.62 9.85 -4.87
C LYS A 81 9.39 11.32 -5.22
N ILE A 82 8.65 12.06 -4.40
CA ILE A 82 8.39 13.50 -4.58
C ILE A 82 9.69 14.30 -4.55
N SER A 83 10.58 14.03 -3.59
CA SER A 83 11.85 14.77 -3.48
C SER A 83 12.77 14.54 -4.70
N ASN A 84 12.78 13.34 -5.27
CA ASN A 84 13.58 13.03 -6.45
C ASN A 84 13.01 13.71 -7.70
N GLN A 85 11.70 13.64 -7.91
CA GLN A 85 11.02 14.35 -9.00
C GLN A 85 11.33 15.86 -8.99
N HIS A 86 11.32 16.49 -7.81
CA HIS A 86 11.67 17.91 -7.70
C HIS A 86 13.13 18.21 -8.08
N ARG A 87 14.08 17.33 -7.75
CA ARG A 87 15.49 17.48 -8.13
C ARG A 87 15.69 17.33 -9.63
N ASP A 88 14.98 16.41 -10.27
CA ASP A 88 15.07 16.18 -11.71
C ASP A 88 14.49 17.36 -12.50
N VAL A 89 13.38 17.95 -12.02
CA VAL A 89 12.83 19.19 -12.59
C VAL A 89 13.85 20.33 -12.52
N ILE A 90 14.45 20.58 -11.35
CA ILE A 90 15.49 21.62 -11.20
C ILE A 90 16.65 21.37 -12.18
N ARG A 91 17.14 20.12 -12.27
CA ARG A 91 18.24 19.77 -13.18
C ARG A 91 17.89 20.05 -14.63
N SER A 92 16.67 19.69 -15.07
CA SER A 92 16.24 19.94 -16.44
C SER A 92 16.16 21.43 -16.79
N GLN A 93 15.70 22.28 -15.85
CA GLN A 93 15.62 23.73 -16.02
C GLN A 93 16.99 24.41 -16.07
N VAL A 94 17.97 23.90 -15.33
CA VAL A 94 19.36 24.42 -15.35
C VAL A 94 20.11 23.94 -16.60
N ALA A 95 19.84 22.72 -17.08
CA ALA A 95 20.49 22.15 -18.26
C ALA A 95 19.98 22.74 -19.59
N TYR A 96 18.72 23.15 -19.64
CA TYR A 96 18.10 23.80 -20.79
C TYR A 96 17.37 25.07 -20.33
N PRO A 97 18.09 26.17 -20.07
CA PRO A 97 17.44 27.43 -19.77
C PRO A 97 16.61 27.86 -20.99
N ASN A 98 15.32 28.13 -20.79
CA ASN A 98 14.45 28.68 -21.84
C ASN A 98 15.11 29.94 -22.41
N ILE A 99 15.46 29.90 -23.69
CA ILE A 99 15.97 31.04 -24.48
C ILE A 99 14.80 31.97 -24.79
#